data_AF-A0A0G0FWL6-F1
#
_entry.id   AF-A0A0G0FWL6-F1
#
_cell.length_a   1.000
_cell.length_b   1.000
_cell.length_c   1.000
_cell.angle_alpha   90.00
_cell.angle_beta   90.00
_cell.angle_gamma   90.00
#
_symmetry.space_group_name_H-M   'P 1'
#
loop_
_entity.id
_entity.type
_entity.pdbx_description
1 polymer ?
#
loop_
_entity_poly.entity_id
_entity_poly.type
_entity_poly.pdbx_seq_one_letter_code
_entity_poly.pdbx_strand_id
1 'polypeptide(L)' 'MAQQQNQVQMPGMFGGLMRYDSEYSSSFTFSPKAVIAFVVAVIVFVVVLKVFWPIG' A
#
# COMPACT_ATOMS: atom_id res chain seq x y z
N MET A 1 -14.97 44.50 30.01
CA MET A 1 -13.57 44.23 29.59
C MET A 1 -13.30 42.77 29.94
N ALA A 2 -13.55 41.86 29.00
CA ALA A 2 -12.53 40.97 28.41
C ALA A 2 -11.57 40.42 29.49
N GLN A 3 -11.58 39.14 29.86
CA GLN A 3 -11.42 38.03 28.92
C GLN A 3 -12.23 36.81 29.38
N GLN A 4 -13.20 36.43 28.56
CA GLN A 4 -13.73 35.08 28.49
C GLN A 4 -12.53 34.18 28.27
N GLN A 5 -12.07 33.53 29.33
CA GLN A 5 -10.97 32.59 29.29
C GLN A 5 -11.45 31.40 28.47
N ASN A 6 -11.32 31.57 27.16
CA ASN A 6 -11.45 30.55 26.17
C ASN A 6 -10.36 29.55 26.52
N GLN A 7 -10.69 28.63 27.43
CA GLN A 7 -9.97 27.39 27.55
C GLN A 7 -10.23 26.68 26.24
N VAL A 8 -9.49 27.10 25.20
CA VAL A 8 -9.20 26.28 24.06
C VAL A 8 -8.39 25.15 24.67
N GLN A 9 -9.12 24.17 25.18
CA GLN A 9 -8.62 22.84 25.43
C GLN A 9 -8.26 22.32 24.05
N MET A 10 -7.09 22.73 23.55
CA MET A 10 -6.42 22.01 22.50
C MET A 10 -6.10 20.69 23.17
N PRO A 11 -6.74 19.57 22.79
CA PRO A 11 -6.31 18.27 23.26
C PRO A 11 -4.96 18.04 22.57
N GLY A 12 -3.91 18.57 23.20
CA GLY A 12 -2.57 18.08 22.98
C GLY A 12 -2.58 16.61 23.39
N MET A 13 -1.81 15.81 22.65
CA MET A 13 -1.30 14.51 23.12
C MET A 13 -2.18 13.28 22.91
N PHE A 14 -3.03 13.22 21.87
CA PHE A 14 -3.57 11.93 21.37
C PHE A 14 -2.96 11.51 20.01
N GLY A 15 -1.73 11.96 19.71
CA GLY A 15 -1.02 11.61 18.47
C GLY A 15 0.23 10.75 18.65
N GLY A 16 0.68 10.50 19.89
CA GLY A 16 1.95 9.82 20.19
C GLY A 16 1.87 8.29 20.32
N LEU A 17 0.67 7.72 20.19
CA LEU A 17 0.40 6.27 20.27
C LEU A 17 -0.50 5.80 19.13
N MET A 18 -0.49 6.49 17.99
CA MET A 18 -1.02 5.90 16.75
C MET A 18 -0.10 4.72 16.40
N ARG A 19 -0.41 3.54 16.96
CA ARG A 19 0.23 2.28 16.61
C ARG A 19 -0.07 2.03 15.14
N TYR A 20 0.91 2.33 14.30
CA TYR A 20 0.95 1.83 12.93
C TYR A 20 1.00 0.29 12.88
N ASP A 21 1.18 -0.38 14.02
CA ASP A 21 1.01 -1.83 14.21
C ASP A 21 -0.43 -2.32 14.00
N SER A 22 -1.42 -1.43 13.80
CA SER A 22 -2.66 -1.84 13.14
C SER A 22 -2.40 -2.06 11.65
N GLU A 23 -1.38 -2.88 11.35
CA GLU A 23 -1.12 -3.41 10.03
C GLU A 23 -2.42 -4.07 9.58
N TYR A 24 -3.02 -3.48 8.55
CA TYR A 24 -4.23 -4.00 7.95
C TYR A 24 -3.96 -5.46 7.60
N SER A 25 -4.57 -6.40 8.33
CA SER A 25 -4.46 -7.83 8.05
C SER A 25 -5.21 -8.08 6.77
N SER A 26 -4.59 -7.78 5.63
CA SER A 26 -5.18 -8.03 4.35
C SER A 26 -5.38 -9.54 4.22
N SER A 27 -6.64 -9.98 4.10
CA SER A 27 -6.96 -11.36 3.77
C SER A 27 -6.32 -11.78 2.44
N PHE A 28 -5.91 -10.81 1.62
CA PHE A 28 -5.25 -11.01 0.35
C PHE A 28 -3.82 -10.43 0.41
N THR A 29 -2.87 -11.27 0.76
CA THR A 29 -1.44 -10.97 0.73
C THR A 29 -0.77 -11.87 -0.32
N PHE A 30 -0.11 -11.24 -1.29
CA PHE A 30 0.69 -11.99 -2.25
C PHE A 30 2.01 -12.41 -1.61
N SER A 31 2.27 -13.71 -1.57
CA SER A 31 3.61 -14.17 -1.20
C SER A 31 4.63 -13.65 -2.22
N PRO A 32 5.87 -13.29 -1.80
CA PRO A 32 6.91 -12.85 -2.73
C PRO A 32 7.16 -13.84 -3.87
N LYS A 33 6.99 -15.14 -3.60
CA LYS A 33 7.07 -16.22 -4.60
C LYS A 33 6.01 -16.08 -5.70
N ALA A 34 4.78 -15.74 -5.34
CA ALA A 34 3.70 -15.53 -6.30
C ALA A 34 3.97 -14.34 -7.22
N VAL A 35 4.56 -13.26 -6.68
CA VAL A 35 4.96 -12.08 -7.47
C VAL A 35 6.02 -12.47 -8.50
N ILE A 36 7.06 -13.21 -8.08
CA ILE A 36 8.13 -13.66 -8.98
C ILE A 36 7.57 -14.57 -10.08
N ALA A 37 6.69 -15.52 -9.75
CA ALA A 37 6.06 -16.40 -10.72
C ALA A 37 5.21 -15.63 -11.74
N PHE A 38 4.46 -14.62 -11.29
CA PHE A 38 3.67 -13.77 -12.18
C PHE A 38 4.54 -12.99 -13.17
N VAL A 39 5.64 -12.40 -12.71
CA VAL A 39 6.58 -11.68 -13.58
C VAL A 39 7.15 -12.60 -14.66
N VAL A 40 7.58 -13.81 -14.29
CA VAL A 40 8.09 -14.80 -15.25
C VAL A 40 7.01 -15.19 -16.26
N ALA A 41 5.77 -15.40 -15.82
CA ALA A 41 4.65 -15.73 -16.71
C ALA A 41 4.39 -14.62 -17.74
N VAL A 42 4.44 -13.34 -17.34
CA VAL A 42 4.28 -12.20 -18.25
C VAL A 42 5.42 -12.16 -19.28
N ILE A 43 6.67 -12.38 -18.87
CA ILE A 43 7.82 -12.41 -19.79
C ILE A 43 7.62 -13.52 -20.83
N VAL A 44 7.29 -14.73 -20.38
CA VAL A 44 7.05 -15.86 -21.29
C VAL A 44 5.90 -15.55 -22.24
N PHE A 45 4.81 -14.97 -21.75
CA PHE A 45 3.67 -14.57 -22.57
C PHE A 45 4.07 -13.56 -23.65
N VAL A 46 4.85 -12.54 -23.32
CA VAL A 46 5.35 -11.54 -24.28
C VAL A 46 6.27 -12.19 -25.32
N VAL A 47 7.17 -13.10 -24.91
CA VAL A 47 8.05 -13.83 -25.83
C VAL A 47 7.24 -14.68 -26.78
N VAL A 48 6.25 -15.43 -26.27
CA VAL A 48 5.33 -16.23 -27.08
C VAL A 48 4.63 -15.34 -28.10
N LEU A 49 4.04 -14.22 -27.68
CA LEU A 49 3.38 -13.29 -28.61
C LEU A 49 4.34 -12.77 -29.68
N LYS A 50 5.59 -12.44 -29.33
CA LYS A 50 6.60 -11.96 -30.29
C LYS A 50 7.03 -13.05 -31.29
N VAL A 51 7.03 -14.32 -30.88
CA VAL A 51 7.34 -15.47 -31.75
C VAL A 51 6.18 -15.78 -32.70
N PHE A 52 4.94 -15.78 -32.21
CA PHE A 52 3.76 -16.08 -33.02
C PHE A 52 3.30 -14.91 -33.90
N TRP A 53 3.53 -13.68 -33.45
CA TRP A 53 3.17 -12.47 -34.18
C TRP A 53 4.38 -11.54 -34.27
N PRO A 54 5.41 -11.92 -35.07
CA PRO A 54 6.55 -11.07 -35.33
C PRO A 54 6.08 -9.90 -36.19
N ILE A 55 5.68 -8.80 -35.56
CA ILE A 55 5.47 -7.52 -36.25
C ILE A 55 6.87 -6.99 -36.59
N GLY A 56 7.29 -7.26 -37.81
CA GLY A 56 8.50 -6.78 -38.46
C GLY A 56 8.20 -6.49 -39.91
#